data_AF-A0A934WTA6-F1
#
_entry.id   AF-A0A934WTA6-F1
#
_cell.length_a   1.000
_cell.length_b   1.000
_cell.length_c   1.000
_cell.angle_alpha   90.00
_cell.angle_beta   90.00
_cell.angle_gamma   90.00
#
_symmetry.space_group_name_H-M   'P 1'
#
loop_
_entity.id
_entity.type
_entity.pdbx_description
1 polymer ?
#
loop_
_entity_poly.entity_id
_entity_poly.type
_entity_poly.pdbx_seq_one_letter_code
_entity_poly.pdbx_strand_id
1 'polypeptide(L)'
;MTIYHKTLQYHEGGKQPVLPVLKNNEQRRAWLRKYKEWGLWYEDENIGCKYYKYDFDNGARLIAETYIIPGNKYTPERESCYFHLVGGPEAEKKNGVPKWNVREAYSKYPNSEMELAEFLKSLQKGK
;
A
#
# COMPACT_ATOMS: atom_id res chain seq x y z
N MET A 1 -32.97 11.02 10.42
CA MET A 1 -31.56 11.08 10.04
C MET A 1 -31.32 10.00 9.01
N THR A 2 -31.17 10.36 7.75
CA THR A 2 -30.97 9.39 6.67
C THR A 2 -29.54 8.90 6.76
N ILE A 3 -29.35 7.68 7.27
CA ILE A 3 -28.06 7.01 7.27
C ILE A 3 -27.74 6.72 5.80
N TYR A 4 -26.88 7.54 5.21
CA TYR A 4 -26.38 7.37 3.85
C TYR A 4 -25.68 6.01 3.75
N HIS A 5 -26.42 4.96 3.39
CA HIS A 5 -25.84 3.71 2.90
C HIS A 5 -25.47 3.93 1.43
N LYS A 6 -24.42 4.73 1.18
CA LYS A 6 -23.81 4.77 -0.16
C LYS A 6 -23.09 3.45 -0.33
N THR A 7 -23.56 2.63 -1.26
CA THR A 7 -22.95 1.35 -1.65
C THR A 7 -21.48 1.60 -1.98
N LEU A 8 -20.58 1.07 -1.16
CA LEU A 8 -19.17 0.97 -1.54
C LEU A 8 -19.16 0.10 -2.80
N GLN A 9 -18.74 0.67 -3.94
CA GLN A 9 -18.53 -0.13 -5.13
C GLN A 9 -17.29 -0.99 -4.88
N TYR A 10 -17.51 -2.17 -4.33
CA TYR A 10 -16.52 -3.23 -4.33
C TYR A 10 -16.31 -3.61 -5.79
N HIS A 11 -15.19 -3.17 -6.35
CA HIS A 11 -14.68 -3.81 -7.54
C HIS A 11 -14.22 -5.19 -7.11
N GLU A 12 -14.76 -6.25 -7.74
CA GLU A 12 -14.10 -7.55 -7.79
C GLU A 12 -12.76 -7.32 -8.51
N GLY A 13 -11.77 -6.83 -7.75
CA GLY A 13 -10.44 -6.58 -8.24
C GLY A 13 -9.97 -7.85 -8.91
N GLY A 14 -9.49 -7.74 -10.15
CA GLY A 14 -8.95 -8.89 -10.88
C GLY A 14 -7.97 -9.67 -10.01
N LYS A 15 -7.85 -10.97 -10.25
CA LYS A 15 -7.00 -11.88 -9.48
C LYS A 15 -5.66 -11.21 -9.13
N GLN A 16 -5.40 -11.02 -7.83
CA GLN A 16 -4.18 -10.40 -7.33
C GLN A 16 -2.95 -11.04 -8.00
N PRO A 17 -1.98 -10.26 -8.51
CA PRO A 17 -0.80 -10.82 -9.16
C PRO A 17 0.09 -11.55 -8.15
N VAL A 18 0.81 -12.57 -8.62
CA VAL A 18 1.84 -13.23 -7.81
C VAL A 18 2.98 -12.25 -7.55
N LEU A 19 3.50 -12.21 -6.32
CA LEU A 19 4.64 -11.36 -5.97
C LEU A 19 5.87 -11.82 -6.77
N PRO A 20 6.42 -10.99 -7.68
CA PRO A 20 7.61 -11.37 -8.45
C PRO A 20 8.82 -11.50 -7.53
N VAL A 21 9.87 -12.18 -7.99
CA VAL A 21 11.16 -12.23 -7.28
C VAL A 21 11.85 -10.87 -7.38
N LEU A 22 12.06 -10.20 -6.25
CA LEU A 22 12.63 -8.86 -6.16
C LEU A 22 14.03 -8.95 -5.57
N LYS A 23 15.06 -8.79 -6.41
CA LYS A 23 16.46 -9.06 -6.06
C LYS A 23 17.09 -7.90 -5.26
N ASN A 24 16.73 -6.66 -5.56
CA ASN A 24 17.33 -5.48 -4.96
C ASN A 24 16.28 -4.44 -4.52
N ASN A 25 16.72 -3.40 -3.81
CA ASN A 25 15.82 -2.38 -3.27
C ASN A 25 15.18 -1.52 -4.36
N GLU A 26 15.81 -1.36 -5.52
CA GLU A 26 15.25 -0.63 -6.65
C GLU A 26 14.03 -1.37 -7.22
N GLN A 27 14.14 -2.68 -7.44
CA GLN A 27 13.03 -3.53 -7.89
C GLN A 27 11.87 -3.52 -6.88
N ARG A 28 12.18 -3.54 -5.57
CA ARG A 28 11.15 -3.46 -4.51
C ARG A 28 10.39 -2.14 -4.57
N ARG A 29 11.09 -1.02 -4.72
CA ARG A 29 10.46 0.31 -4.88
C ARG A 29 9.69 0.44 -6.18
N ALA A 30 10.23 -0.10 -7.28
CA ALA A 30 9.54 -0.11 -8.57
C ALA A 30 8.23 -0.90 -8.51
N TRP A 31 8.22 -2.05 -7.81
CA TRP A 31 7.01 -2.84 -7.58
C TRP A 31 5.99 -2.08 -6.71
N LEU A 32 6.43 -1.39 -5.64
CA LEU A 32 5.55 -0.53 -4.83
C LEU A 32 4.87 0.54 -5.69
N ARG A 33 5.62 1.22 -6.57
CA ARG A 33 5.10 2.27 -7.45
C ARG A 33 4.14 1.76 -8.54
N LYS A 34 4.15 0.44 -8.78
CA LYS A 34 3.20 -0.27 -9.65
C LYS A 34 1.96 -0.74 -8.89
N TYR A 35 1.59 -0.09 -7.80
CA TYR A 35 0.44 -0.47 -6.96
C TYR A 35 -0.89 -0.60 -7.72
N LYS A 36 -1.05 0.10 -8.84
CA LYS A 36 -2.24 -0.04 -9.71
C LYS A 36 -2.38 -1.45 -10.29
N GLU A 37 -1.27 -2.15 -10.50
CA GLU A 37 -1.24 -3.54 -10.97
C GLU A 37 -1.72 -4.53 -9.90
N TRP A 38 -1.80 -4.14 -8.62
CA TRP A 38 -2.34 -4.99 -7.55
C TRP A 38 -3.86 -5.17 -7.65
N GLY A 39 -4.54 -4.23 -8.31
CA GLY A 39 -5.99 -4.17 -8.42
C GLY A 39 -6.60 -3.12 -7.50
N LEU A 40 -7.58 -2.38 -8.03
CA LEU A 40 -8.38 -1.43 -7.25
C LEU A 40 -9.22 -2.21 -6.24
N TRP A 41 -9.12 -1.83 -4.97
CA TRP A 41 -9.87 -2.46 -3.88
C TRP A 41 -11.14 -1.68 -3.55
N TYR A 42 -11.02 -0.36 -3.44
CA TYR A 42 -12.10 0.53 -3.03
C TYR A 42 -11.84 1.94 -3.56
N GLU A 43 -12.89 2.64 -3.99
CA GLU A 43 -12.86 4.06 -4.32
C GLU A 43 -13.91 4.81 -3.49
N ASP A 44 -13.47 5.86 -2.80
CA ASP A 44 -14.33 6.83 -2.15
C ASP A 44 -14.53 8.02 -3.09
N GLU A 45 -15.61 7.99 -3.87
CA GLU A 45 -15.96 9.08 -4.79
C GLU A 45 -16.23 10.41 -4.07
N ASN A 46 -16.58 10.41 -2.78
CA ASN A 46 -16.93 11.66 -2.08
C ASN A 46 -15.70 12.50 -1.77
N ILE A 47 -14.55 11.85 -1.55
CA ILE A 47 -13.27 12.51 -1.28
C ILE A 47 -12.24 12.28 -2.40
N GLY A 48 -12.62 11.57 -3.47
CA GLY A 48 -11.75 11.25 -4.61
C GLY A 48 -10.59 10.33 -4.26
N CYS A 49 -10.73 9.50 -3.23
CA CYS A 49 -9.66 8.61 -2.78
C CYS A 49 -9.78 7.23 -3.43
N LYS A 50 -8.67 6.67 -3.92
CA LYS A 50 -8.62 5.29 -4.41
C LYS A 50 -7.65 4.47 -3.58
N TYR A 51 -8.07 3.27 -3.23
CA TYR A 51 -7.32 2.31 -2.46
C TYR A 51 -7.01 1.08 -3.32
N TYR A 52 -5.74 0.72 -3.38
CA TYR A 52 -5.25 -0.53 -3.97
C TYR A 52 -4.71 -1.40 -2.86
N LYS A 53 -4.80 -2.73 -3.01
CA LYS A 53 -4.46 -3.65 -1.94
C LYS A 53 -3.63 -4.82 -2.45
N TYR A 54 -2.66 -5.23 -1.64
CA TYR A 54 -1.96 -6.50 -1.76
C TYR A 54 -2.00 -7.27 -0.44
N ASP A 55 -2.62 -8.44 -0.43
CA ASP A 55 -2.63 -9.39 0.70
C ASP A 55 -1.45 -10.37 0.56
N PHE A 56 -0.67 -10.53 1.63
CA PHE A 56 0.46 -11.47 1.69
C PHE A 56 0.10 -12.72 2.50
N ASP A 57 0.70 -13.86 2.16
CA ASP A 57 0.46 -15.14 2.83
C ASP A 57 0.80 -15.14 4.33
N ASN A 58 1.66 -14.22 4.78
CA ASN A 58 2.01 -14.06 6.19
C ASN A 58 0.98 -13.24 7.00
N GLY A 59 -0.19 -12.95 6.42
CA GLY A 59 -1.27 -12.19 7.04
C GLY A 59 -1.07 -10.67 7.01
N ALA A 60 0.02 -10.17 6.42
CA ALA A 60 0.18 -8.74 6.18
C ALA A 60 -0.69 -8.28 5.00
N ARG A 61 -1.10 -7.02 5.05
CA ARG A 61 -1.83 -6.33 3.98
C ARG A 61 -1.15 -5.00 3.71
N LEU A 62 -0.77 -4.78 2.47
CA LEU A 62 -0.27 -3.48 2.02
C LEU A 62 -1.37 -2.76 1.24
N ILE A 63 -1.63 -1.52 1.64
CA ILE A 63 -2.65 -0.66 1.04
C ILE A 63 -1.92 0.54 0.43
N ALA A 64 -2.20 0.84 -0.83
CA ALA A 64 -1.81 2.09 -1.46
C ALA A 64 -3.05 3.00 -1.51
N GLU A 65 -3.00 4.09 -0.75
CA GLU A 65 -4.00 5.14 -0.72
C GLU A 65 -3.57 6.26 -1.66
N THR A 66 -4.46 6.67 -2.57
CA THR A 66 -4.13 7.65 -3.60
C THR A 66 -5.16 8.76 -3.69
N TYR A 67 -4.64 9.96 -4.01
CA TYR A 67 -5.43 11.17 -4.23
C TYR A 67 -4.87 11.92 -5.42
N ILE A 68 -5.75 12.55 -6.19
CA ILE A 68 -5.34 13.55 -7.19
C ILE A 68 -5.11 14.86 -6.45
N ILE A 69 -3.89 15.38 -6.52
CA ILE A 69 -3.54 16.73 -6.08
C ILE A 69 -3.74 17.65 -7.28
N PRO A 70 -4.72 18.58 -7.23
CA PRO A 70 -4.97 19.50 -8.32
C PRO A 70 -3.74 20.31 -8.69
N GLY A 71 -3.55 20.51 -9.99
CA GLY A 71 -2.50 21.39 -10.50
C GLY A 71 -2.79 22.86 -10.20
N ASN A 72 -1.77 23.70 -10.37
CA ASN A 72 -1.88 25.15 -10.38
C ASN A 72 -0.92 25.74 -11.42
N LYS A 73 -0.80 27.07 -11.47
CA LYS A 73 0.08 27.78 -12.43
C LYS A 73 1.57 27.40 -12.37
N TYR A 74 2.05 26.77 -11.31
CA TYR A 74 3.45 26.39 -11.10
C TYR A 74 3.70 24.88 -11.12
N THR A 75 2.70 24.08 -10.78
CA THR A 75 2.84 22.63 -10.65
C THR A 75 1.71 21.91 -11.38
N PRO A 76 2.01 20.89 -12.22
CA PRO A 76 0.97 20.11 -12.86
C PRO A 76 0.15 19.33 -11.82
N GLU A 77 -1.06 18.93 -12.22
CA GLU A 77 -1.83 17.95 -11.48
C GLU A 77 -1.01 16.67 -11.35
N ARG A 78 -1.06 16.05 -10.17
CA ARG A 78 -0.33 14.83 -9.90
C ARG A 78 -1.11 13.93 -8.96
N GLU A 79 -0.91 12.64 -9.13
CA GLU A 79 -1.39 11.66 -8.17
C GLU A 79 -0.37 11.53 -7.02
N SER A 80 -0.86 11.58 -5.78
CA SER A 80 -0.09 11.23 -4.60
C SER A 80 -0.42 9.80 -4.17
N CYS A 81 0.56 9.11 -3.60
CA CYS A 81 0.39 7.74 -3.10
C CYS A 81 1.00 7.61 -1.71
N TYR A 82 0.23 7.06 -0.78
CA TYR A 82 0.59 6.79 0.60
C TYR A 82 0.41 5.31 0.89
N PHE A 83 1.47 4.65 1.36
CA PHE A 83 1.43 3.22 1.63
C PHE A 83 1.18 2.92 3.09
N HIS A 84 0.39 1.90 3.37
CA HIS A 84 0.02 1.50 4.73
C HIS A 84 0.15 -0.02 4.89
N LEU A 85 1.08 -0.46 5.73
CA LEU A 85 1.27 -1.87 6.07
C LEU A 85 0.47 -2.21 7.34
N VAL A 86 -0.52 -3.08 7.18
CA VAL A 86 -1.47 -3.48 8.22
C VAL A 86 -1.37 -4.99 8.47
N GLY A 87 -1.28 -5.39 9.73
CA GLY A 87 -1.15 -6.79 10.15
C GLY A 87 0.15 -7.47 9.69
N GLY A 88 0.25 -8.76 9.97
CA GLY A 88 1.46 -9.55 9.70
C GLY A 88 2.49 -9.51 10.83
N PRO A 89 3.67 -10.14 10.64
CA PRO A 89 4.65 -10.32 11.70
C PRO A 89 5.40 -9.03 12.03
N GLU A 90 5.80 -8.91 13.30
CA GLU A 90 6.70 -7.84 13.73
C GLU A 90 8.05 -7.91 13.01
N ALA A 91 8.65 -6.74 12.78
CA ALA A 91 9.95 -6.66 12.15
C ALA A 91 11.08 -7.12 13.07
N GLU A 92 12.09 -7.75 12.47
CA GLU A 92 13.41 -7.86 13.10
C GLU A 92 13.90 -6.47 13.55
N LYS A 93 14.36 -6.37 14.78
CA LYS A 93 14.93 -5.13 15.32
C LYS A 93 16.43 -5.07 15.02
N LYS A 94 16.92 -3.91 14.57
CA LYS A 94 18.33 -3.57 14.45
C LYS A 94 18.63 -2.45 15.44
N ASN A 95 19.51 -2.71 16.42
CA ASN A 95 19.82 -1.76 17.49
C ASN A 95 18.56 -1.26 18.24
N GLY A 96 17.60 -2.17 18.50
CA GLY A 96 16.33 -1.84 19.16
C GLY A 96 15.28 -1.17 18.26
N VAL A 97 15.64 -0.74 17.04
CA VAL A 97 14.72 -0.10 16.08
C VAL A 97 14.19 -1.15 15.09
N PRO A 98 12.87 -1.26 14.89
CA PRO A 98 12.31 -2.19 13.89
C PRO A 98 12.69 -1.76 12.47
N LYS A 99 12.97 -2.73 11.58
CA LYS A 99 13.28 -2.45 10.17
C LYS A 99 12.10 -1.90 9.37
N TRP A 100 10.89 -2.24 9.78
CA TRP A 100 9.64 -1.68 9.27
C TRP A 100 8.62 -1.61 10.40
N ASN A 101 7.71 -0.64 10.32
CA ASN A 101 6.59 -0.55 11.24
C ASN A 101 5.38 -1.27 10.68
N VAL A 102 4.79 -2.15 11.47
CA VAL A 102 3.48 -2.77 11.20
C VAL A 102 2.46 -2.16 12.14
N ARG A 103 1.21 -2.03 11.68
CA ARG A 103 0.09 -1.56 12.51
C ARG A 103 -0.99 -2.63 12.55
N GLU A 104 -1.65 -2.80 13.69
CA GLU A 104 -2.77 -3.74 13.82
C GLU A 104 -3.97 -3.32 12.95
N ALA A 105 -4.17 -2.01 12.77
CA ALA A 105 -5.24 -1.44 11.98
C ALA A 105 -4.74 -0.32 11.05
N TYR A 106 -5.53 -0.03 10.02
CA TYR A 106 -5.30 1.12 9.14
C TYR A 106 -5.21 2.42 9.93
N SER A 107 -4.31 3.31 9.52
CA SER A 107 -4.17 4.64 10.13
C SER A 107 -3.78 5.67 9.10
N LYS A 108 -3.96 6.96 9.40
CA LYS A 108 -3.53 8.06 8.53
C LYS A 108 -2.02 8.20 8.33
N TYR A 109 -1.20 7.41 9.04
CA TYR A 109 0.25 7.55 9.04
C TYR A 109 0.89 6.48 8.12
N PRO A 110 1.38 6.89 6.94
CA PRO A 110 1.93 5.96 5.97
C PRO A 110 3.29 5.41 6.41
N ASN A 111 3.64 4.26 5.85
CA ASN A 111 4.99 3.71 5.84
C ASN A 111 5.81 4.33 4.70
N SER A 112 7.11 4.48 4.93
CA SER A 112 8.03 4.89 3.88
C SER A 112 8.33 3.74 2.92
N GLU A 113 8.62 4.06 1.65
CA GLU A 113 9.12 3.07 0.69
C GLU A 113 10.37 2.32 1.18
N MET A 114 11.18 2.95 2.04
CA MET A 114 12.39 2.34 2.59
C MET A 114 12.05 1.19 3.55
N GLU A 115 11.13 1.43 4.50
CA GLU A 115 10.64 0.39 5.41
C GLU A 115 9.96 -0.74 4.64
N LEU A 116 9.13 -0.39 3.66
CA LEU A 116 8.44 -1.38 2.83
C LEU A 116 9.39 -2.20 1.97
N ALA A 117 10.50 -1.63 1.51
CA ALA A 117 11.54 -2.40 0.83
C ALA A 117 12.19 -3.43 1.76
N GLU A 118 12.42 -3.12 3.04
CA GLU A 118 12.92 -4.10 4.00
C GLU A 118 11.88 -5.18 4.34
N PHE A 119 10.60 -4.82 4.41
CA PHE A 119 9.51 -5.79 4.54
C PHE A 119 9.45 -6.74 3.33
N LEU A 120 9.42 -6.22 2.10
CA LEU A 120 9.39 -7.05 0.89
C LEU A 120 10.62 -7.94 0.78
N LYS A 121 11.78 -7.45 1.21
CA LYS A 121 13.00 -8.25 1.30
C LYS A 121 12.86 -9.40 2.28
N SER A 122 12.21 -9.21 3.43
CA SER A 122 12.05 -10.25 4.45
C SER A 122 11.17 -11.41 3.97
N LEU A 123 10.15 -11.14 3.16
CA LEU A 123 9.27 -12.15 2.55
C LEU A 123 9.99 -13.13 1.61
N GLN A 124 11.14 -12.72 1.08
CA GLN A 124 11.91 -13.46 0.06
C GLN A 124 13.28 -13.90 0.56
N LYS A 125 13.60 -13.69 1.84
CA LYS A 125 14.84 -14.24 2.43
C LYS A 125 14.77 -15.77 2.42
N GLY A 126 15.78 -16.42 1.85
CA GLY A 126 15.88 -17.88 1.82
C GLY A 126 15.04 -18.58 0.74
N LYS A 127 14.44 -17.81 -0.17
CA LYS A 127 13.85 -18.31 -1.43
C LYS A 127 14.79 -18.08 -2.60
#